data_AF-A0A3D4WZT9-F1
#
_entry.id   AF-A0A3D4WZT9-F1
#
_cell.length_a   1.000
_cell.length_b   1.000
_cell.length_c   1.000
_cell.angle_alpha   90.00
_cell.angle_beta   90.00
_cell.angle_gamma   90.00
#
_symmetry.space_group_name_H-M   'P 1'
#
loop_
_entity.id
_entity.type
_entity.pdbx_description
1 polymer ?
#
loop_
_entity_poly.entity_id
_entity_poly.type
_entity_poly.pdbx_seq_one_letter_code
_entity_poly.pdbx_strand_id
1 'polypeptide(L)'
;MLDALRDTGWINTFVVANYYADDNNCSSDGRTPMVNVDIGDYGSHDVHYSSGHVSENGVIVGHSTDARIRHLAYHWAWMVYERYTKDLHPIKAVGHSMGGLIIRYAIHKVQAGDPAFPPRLVVEDVVTLGTPHIGTDWANACAITHEQCRDLRPDSDFLNYLDDNAQNPQGDGGTEWTAIGSEDDETVPGDSATHMTAIEELRYDTDPAIGHGDYMHLKLGSHLLDYDARAEIWHYGKKCTQFTTTFWPVTVTHLALGNLVDDNC
;
A
#
# COMPACT_ATOMS: atom_id res chain seq x y z
N MET A 1 7.73 -7.48 -8.38
CA MET A 1 7.93 -6.03 -8.28
C MET A 1 9.39 -5.59 -8.28
N LEU A 2 10.25 -6.04 -7.35
CA LEU A 2 11.64 -5.55 -7.26
C LEU A 2 12.41 -5.64 -8.58
N ASP A 3 12.39 -6.78 -9.26
CA ASP A 3 13.05 -6.93 -10.57
C ASP A 3 12.53 -5.92 -11.61
N ALA A 4 11.22 -5.67 -11.61
CA ALA A 4 10.61 -4.71 -12.51
C ALA A 4 10.97 -3.24 -12.16
N LEU A 5 11.12 -2.91 -10.87
CA LEU A 5 11.65 -1.60 -10.43
C LEU A 5 13.14 -1.46 -10.79
N ARG A 6 13.92 -2.53 -10.70
CA ARG A 6 15.35 -2.52 -11.06
C ARG A 6 15.55 -2.29 -12.55
N ASP A 7 14.72 -2.93 -13.37
CA ASP A 7 14.73 -2.73 -14.83
C ASP A 7 14.33 -1.31 -15.25
N THR A 8 13.62 -0.58 -14.39
CA THR A 8 13.31 0.85 -14.57
C THR A 8 14.36 1.77 -13.93
N GLY A 9 15.42 1.22 -13.33
CA GLY A 9 16.57 1.98 -12.81
C GLY A 9 16.59 2.20 -11.29
N TRP A 10 15.67 1.60 -10.54
CA TRP A 10 15.66 1.71 -9.07
C TRP A 10 16.93 1.13 -8.46
N ILE A 11 17.70 1.94 -7.72
CA ILE A 11 18.95 1.47 -7.09
C ILE A 11 18.86 1.23 -5.58
N ASN A 12 17.87 1.80 -4.90
CA ASN A 12 17.78 1.82 -3.43
C ASN A 12 17.42 0.46 -2.83
N THR A 13 17.76 0.25 -1.56
CA THR A 13 17.38 -0.96 -0.82
C THR A 13 15.87 -1.19 -0.87
N PHE A 14 15.47 -2.42 -1.13
CA PHE A 14 14.06 -2.82 -1.15
C PHE A 14 13.78 -3.69 0.08
N VAL A 15 12.83 -3.22 0.89
CA VAL A 15 12.45 -3.87 2.14
C VAL A 15 11.04 -4.40 1.95
N VAL A 16 10.85 -5.69 2.21
CA VAL A 16 9.54 -6.33 2.17
C VAL A 16 9.04 -6.44 3.61
N ALA A 17 7.91 -5.80 3.90
CA ALA A 17 7.22 -5.96 5.17
C ALA A 17 6.33 -7.21 5.10
N ASN A 18 6.67 -8.20 5.91
CA ASN A 18 5.88 -9.41 6.06
C ASN A 18 4.82 -9.17 7.13
N TYR A 19 3.56 -9.50 6.83
CA TYR A 19 2.44 -9.26 7.76
C TYR A 19 2.10 -10.52 8.55
N TYR A 20 2.22 -11.69 7.91
CA TYR A 20 1.86 -12.98 8.50
C TYR A 20 3.08 -13.82 8.80
N ALA A 21 2.94 -14.70 9.80
CA ALA A 21 3.99 -15.65 10.19
C ALA A 21 4.37 -16.61 9.04
N ASP A 22 3.44 -16.86 8.11
CA ASP A 22 3.65 -17.74 6.96
C ASP A 22 4.17 -17.02 5.71
N ASP A 23 4.46 -15.70 5.78
CA ASP A 23 5.04 -14.91 4.68
C ASP A 23 6.52 -15.26 4.44
N ASN A 24 6.75 -16.52 4.08
CA ASN A 24 8.07 -17.12 3.87
C ASN A 24 8.55 -17.02 2.42
N ASN A 25 7.67 -16.60 1.50
CA ASN A 25 7.92 -16.63 0.05
C ASN A 25 8.73 -15.43 -0.46
N CYS A 26 9.05 -14.45 0.37
CA CYS A 26 9.86 -13.30 -0.03
C CYS A 26 11.35 -13.64 0.00
N SER A 27 11.77 -14.81 -0.50
CA SER A 27 13.18 -15.19 -0.48
C SER A 27 14.01 -14.37 -1.48
N SER A 28 15.20 -13.92 -1.07
CA SER A 28 16.18 -13.37 -2.02
C SER A 28 16.57 -14.48 -3.00
N ASP A 29 16.51 -14.21 -4.30
CA ASP A 29 16.99 -15.12 -5.36
C ASP A 29 18.53 -15.32 -5.38
N GLY A 30 19.21 -14.83 -4.32
CA GLY A 30 20.67 -14.85 -4.19
C GLY A 30 21.39 -13.81 -5.05
N ARG A 31 20.67 -13.01 -5.85
CA ARG A 31 21.24 -11.95 -6.70
C ARG A 31 21.03 -10.54 -6.15
N THR A 32 20.06 -10.38 -5.24
CA THR A 32 19.54 -9.05 -4.88
C THR A 32 19.48 -8.84 -3.36
N PRO A 33 19.99 -7.70 -2.82
CA PRO A 33 19.81 -7.34 -1.41
C PRO A 33 18.37 -6.89 -1.15
N MET A 34 17.50 -7.87 -0.94
CA MET A 34 16.16 -7.69 -0.39
C MET A 34 16.21 -8.01 1.10
N VAL A 35 15.57 -7.17 1.92
CA VAL A 35 15.48 -7.40 3.36
C VAL A 35 14.02 -7.68 3.70
N ASN A 36 13.73 -8.89 4.15
CA ASN A 36 12.43 -9.21 4.73
C ASN A 36 12.42 -8.76 6.18
N VAL A 37 11.34 -8.10 6.57
CA VAL A 37 11.14 -7.61 7.93
C VAL A 37 9.75 -8.03 8.35
N ASP A 38 9.66 -8.86 9.38
CA ASP A 38 8.40 -9.17 10.02
C ASP A 38 7.95 -7.96 10.85
N ILE A 39 6.73 -7.49 10.61
CA ILE A 39 6.18 -6.38 11.39
C ILE A 39 5.83 -6.80 12.83
N GLY A 40 5.59 -8.09 13.08
CA GLY A 40 5.32 -8.65 14.40
C GLY A 40 6.48 -8.46 15.38
N ASP A 41 7.71 -8.33 14.89
CA ASP A 41 8.88 -8.04 15.73
C ASP A 41 8.87 -6.64 16.37
N TYR A 42 7.92 -5.76 15.99
CA TYR A 42 7.91 -4.35 16.38
C TYR A 42 6.61 -3.96 17.06
N GLY A 43 6.68 -3.21 18.16
CA GLY A 43 5.51 -2.89 18.97
C GLY A 43 5.07 -4.06 19.85
N SER A 44 4.02 -3.84 20.66
CA SER A 44 3.48 -4.82 21.60
C SER A 44 2.25 -5.53 21.02
N HIS A 45 2.26 -6.86 21.05
CA HIS A 45 1.11 -7.69 20.70
C HIS A 45 -0.09 -7.57 21.66
N ASP A 46 0.10 -6.94 22.82
CA ASP A 46 -0.98 -6.67 23.78
C ASP A 46 -1.78 -5.40 23.43
N VAL A 47 -1.34 -4.66 22.42
CA VAL A 47 -1.91 -3.36 22.02
C VAL A 47 -2.66 -3.51 20.69
N HIS A 48 -3.77 -2.78 20.54
CA HIS A 48 -4.56 -2.72 19.30
C HIS A 48 -5.07 -4.08 18.81
N TYR A 49 -5.97 -4.72 19.59
CA TYR A 49 -6.63 -6.02 19.33
C TYR A 49 -5.77 -7.24 19.68
N SER A 50 -6.38 -8.21 20.39
CA SER A 50 -5.72 -9.42 20.89
C SER A 50 -5.95 -10.66 20.02
N SER A 51 -6.42 -10.48 18.79
CA SER A 51 -6.80 -11.58 17.88
C SER A 51 -5.88 -11.65 16.67
N GLY A 52 -5.75 -12.83 16.09
CA GLY A 52 -4.97 -13.05 14.87
C GLY A 52 -3.48 -13.23 15.09
N HIS A 53 -3.05 -13.60 16.30
CA HIS A 53 -1.67 -13.99 16.58
C HIS A 53 -1.44 -15.46 16.26
N VAL A 54 -0.28 -15.75 15.69
CA VAL A 54 0.26 -17.11 15.59
C VAL A 54 1.22 -17.31 16.76
N SER A 55 1.11 -18.45 17.45
CA SER A 55 1.96 -18.76 18.59
C SER A 55 2.66 -20.10 18.43
N GLU A 56 3.95 -20.13 18.72
CA GLU A 56 4.76 -21.34 18.81
C GLU A 56 5.29 -21.50 20.24
N ASN A 57 5.04 -22.66 20.85
CA ASN A 57 5.45 -22.96 22.23
C ASN A 57 5.00 -21.90 23.27
N GLY A 58 3.86 -21.25 23.03
CA GLY A 58 3.31 -20.21 23.90
C GLY A 58 3.93 -18.82 23.72
N VAL A 59 4.76 -18.63 22.69
CA VAL A 59 5.34 -17.34 22.29
C VAL A 59 4.67 -16.89 21.00
N ILE A 60 4.23 -15.64 20.92
CA ILE A 60 3.70 -15.07 19.68
C ILE A 60 4.86 -14.91 18.69
N VAL A 61 4.69 -15.46 17.48
CA VAL A 61 5.71 -15.47 16.42
C VAL A 61 5.28 -14.70 15.18
N GLY A 62 4.12 -14.04 15.21
CA GLY A 62 3.61 -13.24 14.10
C GLY A 62 2.09 -13.22 14.06
N HIS A 63 1.55 -12.96 12.88
CA HIS A 63 0.11 -12.81 12.67
C HIS A 63 -0.46 -13.84 11.68
N SER A 64 -1.78 -14.05 11.76
CA SER A 64 -2.57 -14.77 10.76
C SER A 64 -3.49 -13.81 10.02
N THR A 65 -4.26 -14.33 9.08
CA THR A 65 -5.32 -13.58 8.37
C THR A 65 -6.51 -13.16 9.25
N ASP A 66 -6.50 -13.54 10.53
CA ASP A 66 -7.45 -13.07 11.54
C ASP A 66 -6.97 -11.82 12.29
N ALA A 67 -5.78 -11.30 11.95
CA ALA A 67 -5.32 -10.02 12.47
C ALA A 67 -6.05 -8.88 11.77
N ARG A 68 -6.62 -7.97 12.57
CA ARG A 68 -7.30 -6.77 12.05
C ARG A 68 -6.29 -5.83 11.38
N ILE A 69 -6.73 -5.09 10.35
CA ILE A 69 -5.84 -4.16 9.62
C ILE A 69 -5.27 -3.10 10.57
N ARG A 70 -6.08 -2.64 11.54
CA ARG A 70 -5.67 -1.70 12.59
C ARG A 70 -4.48 -2.22 13.43
N HIS A 71 -4.42 -3.53 13.67
CA HIS A 71 -3.34 -4.17 14.42
C HIS A 71 -2.07 -4.27 13.56
N LEU A 72 -2.20 -4.72 12.31
CA LEU A 72 -1.08 -4.78 11.37
C LEU A 72 -0.47 -3.39 11.12
N ALA A 73 -1.31 -2.36 11.02
CA ALA A 73 -0.88 -0.97 10.89
C ALA A 73 -0.11 -0.45 12.11
N TYR A 74 -0.48 -0.87 13.32
CA TYR A 74 0.27 -0.56 14.54
C TYR A 74 1.68 -1.14 14.48
N HIS A 75 1.79 -2.43 14.15
CA HIS A 75 3.07 -3.14 14.02
C HIS A 75 3.94 -2.53 12.91
N TRP A 76 3.34 -2.22 11.75
CA TRP A 76 4.04 -1.55 10.65
C TRP A 76 4.55 -0.16 11.03
N ALA A 77 3.76 0.65 11.76
CA ALA A 77 4.18 1.96 12.22
C ALA A 77 5.41 1.87 13.14
N TRP A 78 5.41 0.96 14.11
CA TRP A 78 6.55 0.74 14.99
C TRP A 78 7.79 0.23 14.23
N MET A 79 7.60 -0.66 13.25
CA MET A 79 8.68 -1.13 12.38
C MET A 79 9.34 0.03 11.61
N VAL A 80 8.54 0.91 11.00
CA VAL A 80 9.07 2.09 10.29
C VAL A 80 9.77 3.05 11.26
N TYR A 81 9.18 3.26 12.44
CA TYR A 81 9.74 4.16 13.43
C TYR A 81 11.10 3.68 13.93
N GLU A 82 11.17 2.43 14.37
CA GLU A 82 12.35 1.87 15.00
C GLU A 82 13.50 1.64 14.03
N ARG A 83 13.22 1.37 12.75
CA ARG A 83 14.25 1.11 11.75
C ARG A 83 14.74 2.37 11.05
N TYR A 84 13.88 3.39 10.90
CA TYR A 84 14.15 4.52 10.02
C TYR A 84 13.87 5.86 10.69
N THR A 85 12.63 6.09 11.14
CA THR A 85 12.22 7.44 11.56
C THR A 85 12.93 7.94 12.80
N LYS A 86 13.23 7.08 13.79
CA LYS A 86 13.92 7.50 15.03
C LYS A 86 15.28 8.15 14.76
N ASP A 87 15.91 7.76 13.64
CA ASP A 87 17.19 8.25 13.17
C ASP A 87 17.05 9.23 12.00
N LEU A 88 15.84 9.74 11.75
CA LEU A 88 15.50 10.69 10.68
C LEU A 88 15.80 10.19 9.26
N HIS A 89 15.72 8.88 9.04
CA HIS A 89 15.81 8.31 7.69
C HIS A 89 14.40 8.28 7.08
N PRO A 90 14.13 9.11 6.05
CA PRO A 90 12.86 9.03 5.33
C PRO A 90 12.74 7.71 4.59
N ILE A 91 11.50 7.21 4.47
CA ILE A 91 11.18 6.09 3.60
C ILE A 91 10.17 6.49 2.54
N LYS A 92 10.15 5.70 1.46
CA LYS A 92 9.07 5.68 0.46
C LYS A 92 8.41 4.32 0.54
N ALA A 93 7.09 4.28 0.46
CA ALA A 93 6.32 3.05 0.68
C ALA A 93 5.45 2.72 -0.53
N VAL A 94 5.27 1.42 -0.77
CA VAL A 94 4.33 0.91 -1.77
C VAL A 94 3.39 -0.07 -1.09
N GLY A 95 2.09 0.18 -1.17
CA GLY A 95 1.04 -0.68 -0.63
C GLY A 95 0.24 -1.31 -1.76
N HIS A 96 0.36 -2.62 -1.95
CA HIS A 96 -0.53 -3.36 -2.84
C HIS A 96 -1.72 -3.93 -2.06
N SER A 97 -2.92 -3.82 -2.64
CA SER A 97 -4.14 -4.35 -2.05
C SER A 97 -4.34 -3.85 -0.61
N MET A 98 -4.56 -4.73 0.36
CA MET A 98 -4.67 -4.40 1.78
C MET A 98 -3.46 -3.60 2.33
N GLY A 99 -2.26 -3.76 1.75
CA GLY A 99 -1.05 -3.06 2.20
C GLY A 99 -1.18 -1.53 2.17
N GLY A 100 -1.93 -0.96 1.23
CA GLY A 100 -2.15 0.48 1.20
C GLY A 100 -3.01 0.97 2.37
N LEU A 101 -3.97 0.16 2.85
CA LEU A 101 -4.78 0.49 4.03
C LEU A 101 -3.98 0.42 5.33
N ILE A 102 -3.03 -0.52 5.43
CA ILE A 102 -2.08 -0.62 6.55
C ILE A 102 -1.30 0.69 6.66
N ILE A 103 -0.70 1.14 5.55
CA ILE A 103 0.10 2.38 5.50
C ILE A 103 -0.78 3.61 5.82
N ARG A 104 -1.94 3.73 5.15
CA ARG A 104 -2.88 4.85 5.32
C ARG A 104 -3.34 4.98 6.77
N TYR A 105 -3.75 3.89 7.40
CA TYR A 105 -4.18 3.91 8.80
C TYR A 105 -3.02 4.22 9.75
N ALA A 106 -1.84 3.62 9.54
CA ALA A 106 -0.67 3.84 10.38
C ALA A 106 -0.25 5.32 10.42
N ILE A 107 -0.11 5.95 9.25
CA ILE A 107 0.26 7.36 9.13
C ILE A 107 -0.81 8.24 9.79
N HIS A 108 -2.10 7.97 9.53
CA HIS A 108 -3.20 8.70 10.16
C HIS A 108 -3.16 8.66 11.69
N LYS A 109 -2.94 7.48 12.28
CA LYS A 109 -2.94 7.32 13.73
C LYS A 109 -1.75 8.04 14.39
N VAL A 110 -0.59 8.04 13.74
CA VAL A 110 0.57 8.81 14.18
C VAL A 110 0.32 10.31 14.04
N GLN A 111 -0.22 10.76 12.91
CA GLN A 111 -0.60 12.16 12.67
C GLN A 111 -1.60 12.66 13.72
N ALA A 112 -2.56 11.84 14.09
CA ALA A 112 -3.56 12.12 15.13
C ALA A 112 -2.99 12.09 16.56
N GLY A 113 -1.71 11.74 16.74
CA GLY A 113 -1.05 11.67 18.05
C GLY A 113 -1.58 10.55 18.94
N ASP A 114 -2.03 9.43 18.36
CA ASP A 114 -2.50 8.30 19.16
C ASP A 114 -1.35 7.74 20.02
N PRO A 115 -1.51 7.68 21.36
CA PRO A 115 -0.43 7.28 22.26
C PRO A 115 -0.01 5.81 22.15
N ALA A 116 -0.78 4.97 21.47
CA ALA A 116 -0.35 3.61 21.16
C ALA A 116 0.66 3.59 20.00
N PHE A 117 0.55 4.52 19.06
CA PHE A 117 1.42 4.58 17.89
C PHE A 117 2.75 5.30 18.22
N PRO A 118 3.80 5.12 17.39
CA PRO A 118 5.05 5.86 17.57
C PRO A 118 4.82 7.38 17.46
N PRO A 119 5.72 8.19 18.03
CA PRO A 119 5.50 9.64 18.15
C PRO A 119 5.54 10.40 16.82
N ARG A 120 6.08 9.79 15.75
CA ARG A 120 6.20 10.36 14.41
C ARG A 120 6.53 9.26 13.40
N LEU A 121 6.27 9.53 12.12
CA LEU A 121 6.72 8.74 10.98
C LEU A 121 7.27 9.71 9.92
N VAL A 122 8.40 9.38 9.31
CA VAL A 122 8.94 10.12 8.15
C VAL A 122 8.76 9.25 6.92
N VAL A 123 7.62 9.42 6.27
CA VAL A 123 7.23 8.72 5.03
C VAL A 123 7.00 9.79 3.98
N GLU A 124 7.92 9.91 3.02
CA GLU A 124 7.90 10.96 2.01
C GLU A 124 6.86 10.69 0.94
N ASP A 125 6.90 9.49 0.34
CA ASP A 125 6.02 9.11 -0.76
C ASP A 125 5.33 7.79 -0.46
N VAL A 126 4.05 7.69 -0.82
CA VAL A 126 3.29 6.45 -0.76
C VAL A 126 2.56 6.22 -2.08
N VAL A 127 2.81 5.05 -2.67
CA VAL A 127 2.06 4.56 -3.82
C VAL A 127 1.14 3.44 -3.39
N THR A 128 -0.17 3.58 -3.62
CA THR A 128 -1.14 2.49 -3.42
C THR A 128 -1.53 1.87 -4.75
N LEU A 129 -1.56 0.53 -4.81
CA LEU A 129 -1.83 -0.26 -6.00
C LEU A 129 -3.04 -1.16 -5.74
N GLY A 130 -4.17 -0.91 -6.40
CA GLY A 130 -5.40 -1.70 -6.23
C GLY A 130 -5.87 -1.76 -4.77
N THR A 131 -5.64 -0.71 -3.98
CA THR A 131 -5.96 -0.70 -2.55
C THR A 131 -7.45 -0.41 -2.33
N PRO A 132 -8.22 -1.28 -1.67
CA PRO A 132 -9.67 -1.09 -1.56
C PRO A 132 -10.04 0.00 -0.55
N HIS A 133 -9.87 1.28 -0.91
CA HIS A 133 -10.05 2.42 0.01
C HIS A 133 -11.49 2.60 0.49
N ILE A 134 -12.48 2.15 -0.30
CA ILE A 134 -13.90 2.02 0.11
C ILE A 134 -14.38 0.57 0.07
N GLY A 135 -13.44 -0.37 0.02
CA GLY A 135 -13.72 -1.80 0.16
C GLY A 135 -13.87 -2.53 -1.16
N THR A 136 -14.17 -3.82 -1.05
CA THR A 136 -14.42 -4.69 -2.19
C THR A 136 -15.47 -5.73 -1.86
N ASP A 137 -16.37 -6.01 -2.81
CA ASP A 137 -17.35 -7.08 -2.67
C ASP A 137 -16.71 -8.47 -2.52
N TRP A 138 -15.49 -8.67 -3.03
CA TRP A 138 -14.72 -9.90 -2.83
C TRP A 138 -14.52 -10.19 -1.34
N ALA A 139 -14.38 -9.14 -0.51
CA ALA A 139 -14.19 -9.29 0.92
C ALA A 139 -15.40 -9.90 1.64
N ASN A 140 -16.62 -9.81 1.06
CA ASN A 140 -17.81 -10.43 1.64
C ASN A 140 -17.68 -11.96 1.73
N ALA A 141 -17.03 -12.58 0.74
CA ALA A 141 -16.82 -14.02 0.72
C ALA A 141 -15.78 -14.45 1.77
N CYS A 142 -14.65 -13.75 1.88
CA CYS A 142 -13.58 -14.12 2.82
C CYS A 142 -13.81 -13.64 4.26
N ALA A 143 -14.74 -12.72 4.49
CA ALA A 143 -15.16 -12.27 5.84
C ALA A 143 -15.80 -13.38 6.69
N ILE A 144 -16.19 -14.49 6.06
CA ILE A 144 -16.71 -15.68 6.74
C ILE A 144 -15.60 -16.37 7.54
N THR A 145 -14.37 -16.36 7.02
CA THR A 145 -13.23 -17.11 7.58
C THR A 145 -12.11 -16.22 8.10
N HIS A 146 -12.08 -14.93 7.74
CA HIS A 146 -10.97 -14.03 8.07
C HIS A 146 -11.44 -12.67 8.59
N GLU A 147 -10.98 -12.27 9.77
CA GLU A 147 -11.36 -11.00 10.40
C GLU A 147 -10.88 -9.77 9.63
N GLN A 148 -9.74 -9.86 8.93
CA GLN A 148 -9.25 -8.76 8.09
C GLN A 148 -10.19 -8.47 6.91
N CYS A 149 -10.82 -9.51 6.36
CA CYS A 149 -11.79 -9.32 5.30
C CYS A 149 -13.03 -8.57 5.78
N ARG A 150 -13.39 -8.66 7.07
CA ARG A 150 -14.48 -7.86 7.62
C ARG A 150 -14.15 -6.37 7.64
N ASP A 151 -12.87 -6.01 7.81
CA ASP A 151 -12.39 -4.63 7.68
C ASP A 151 -12.39 -4.17 6.20
N LEU A 152 -12.23 -5.08 5.24
CA LEU A 152 -12.20 -4.80 3.79
C LEU A 152 -13.60 -4.73 3.12
N ARG A 153 -14.67 -5.11 3.83
CA ARG A 153 -16.02 -5.05 3.25
C ARG A 153 -16.44 -3.59 3.02
N PRO A 154 -17.16 -3.30 1.93
CA PRO A 154 -17.82 -2.02 1.76
C PRO A 154 -18.62 -1.64 3.02
N ASP A 155 -18.57 -0.37 3.37
CA ASP A 155 -19.22 0.21 4.56
C ASP A 155 -18.77 -0.36 5.91
N SER A 156 -17.62 -1.05 5.99
CA SER A 156 -17.09 -1.49 7.28
C SER A 156 -16.77 -0.28 8.18
N ASP A 157 -16.90 -0.45 9.50
CA ASP A 157 -16.52 0.59 10.46
C ASP A 157 -15.06 1.05 10.31
N PHE A 158 -14.20 0.19 9.78
CA PHE A 158 -12.81 0.54 9.48
C PHE A 158 -12.70 1.48 8.29
N LEU A 159 -13.36 1.16 7.18
CA LEU A 159 -13.27 1.96 5.96
C LEU A 159 -14.06 3.26 6.09
N ASN A 160 -15.25 3.25 6.70
CA ASN A 160 -15.98 4.49 7.01
C ASN A 160 -15.15 5.44 7.86
N TYR A 161 -14.43 4.91 8.87
CA TYR A 161 -13.52 5.72 9.67
C TYR A 161 -12.38 6.32 8.83
N LEU A 162 -11.77 5.54 7.93
CA LEU A 162 -10.73 6.06 7.04
C LEU A 162 -11.28 7.08 6.04
N ASP A 163 -12.51 6.88 5.58
CA ASP A 163 -13.18 7.77 4.65
C ASP A 163 -13.40 9.15 5.28
N ASP A 164 -13.92 9.15 6.51
CA ASP A 164 -14.22 10.37 7.27
C ASP A 164 -12.97 11.09 7.78
N ASN A 165 -11.89 10.36 8.11
CA ASN A 165 -10.80 10.92 8.93
C ASN A 165 -9.42 10.89 8.29
N ALA A 166 -9.20 10.08 7.26
CA ALA A 166 -7.86 9.73 6.79
C ALA A 166 -7.73 9.79 5.27
N GLN A 167 -8.40 10.74 4.60
CA GLN A 167 -8.35 10.89 3.13
C GLN A 167 -6.96 11.20 2.58
N ASN A 168 -6.13 11.89 3.35
CA ASN A 168 -4.76 12.26 2.97
C ASN A 168 -3.88 12.40 4.23
N PRO A 169 -3.54 11.27 4.90
CA PRO A 169 -2.82 11.34 6.16
C PRO A 169 -1.36 11.71 5.92
N GLN A 170 -0.78 12.50 6.82
CA GLN A 170 0.52 13.15 6.62
C GLN A 170 1.52 12.70 7.69
N GLY A 171 2.69 12.25 7.24
CA GLY A 171 3.87 12.06 8.08
C GLY A 171 4.57 13.37 8.46
N ASP A 172 5.58 13.27 9.32
CA ASP A 172 6.45 14.41 9.65
C ASP A 172 7.30 14.80 8.43
N GLY A 173 7.19 16.06 8.01
CA GLY A 173 7.74 16.55 6.74
C GLY A 173 6.77 16.51 5.56
N GLY A 174 5.58 15.93 5.72
CA GLY A 174 4.59 15.72 4.66
C GLY A 174 4.68 14.34 4.02
N THR A 175 3.60 13.91 3.37
CA THR A 175 3.54 12.67 2.59
C THR A 175 2.81 12.92 1.28
N GLU A 176 3.47 12.62 0.17
CA GLU A 176 2.89 12.64 -1.17
C GLU A 176 2.26 11.27 -1.46
N TRP A 177 0.98 11.28 -1.83
CA TRP A 177 0.23 10.06 -2.12
C TRP A 177 -0.08 9.98 -3.61
N THR A 178 0.15 8.80 -4.18
CA THR A 178 -0.30 8.40 -5.51
C THR A 178 -1.17 7.14 -5.37
N ALA A 179 -2.43 7.21 -5.80
CA ALA A 179 -3.35 6.09 -5.78
C ALA A 179 -3.58 5.54 -7.19
N ILE A 180 -3.36 4.23 -7.37
CA ILE A 180 -3.43 3.58 -8.68
C ILE A 180 -4.46 2.45 -8.66
N GLY A 181 -5.39 2.52 -9.61
CA GLY A 181 -6.45 1.54 -9.85
C GLY A 181 -6.57 1.13 -11.32
N SER A 182 -7.45 0.16 -11.58
CA SER A 182 -7.75 -0.35 -12.92
C SER A 182 -9.22 -0.73 -13.00
N GLU A 183 -9.85 -0.48 -14.15
CA GLU A 183 -11.21 -0.93 -14.43
C GLU A 183 -11.31 -2.45 -14.61
N ASP A 184 -10.23 -3.11 -14.99
CA ASP A 184 -10.16 -4.57 -15.16
C ASP A 184 -9.66 -5.30 -13.90
N ASP A 185 -9.48 -4.59 -12.79
CA ASP A 185 -9.24 -5.23 -11.50
C ASP A 185 -10.55 -5.81 -10.96
N GLU A 186 -10.77 -7.10 -11.27
CA GLU A 186 -11.95 -7.87 -10.82
C GLU A 186 -11.99 -8.08 -9.28
N THR A 187 -10.92 -7.75 -8.56
CA THR A 187 -10.87 -7.86 -7.10
C THR A 187 -11.17 -6.52 -6.44
N VAL A 188 -10.56 -5.44 -6.88
CA VAL A 188 -10.78 -4.09 -6.32
C VAL A 188 -11.15 -3.14 -7.45
N PRO A 189 -12.41 -2.69 -7.53
CA PRO A 189 -12.85 -1.73 -8.53
C PRO A 189 -11.95 -0.49 -8.56
N GLY A 190 -11.67 0.04 -9.75
CA GLY A 190 -10.74 1.16 -9.92
C GLY A 190 -11.13 2.44 -9.17
N ASP A 191 -12.42 2.70 -8.97
CA ASP A 191 -12.91 3.80 -8.12
C ASP A 191 -12.60 3.55 -6.64
N SER A 192 -12.77 2.31 -6.16
CA SER A 192 -12.34 1.93 -4.82
C SER A 192 -10.82 2.05 -4.64
N ALA A 193 -10.06 1.65 -5.65
CA ALA A 193 -8.60 1.75 -5.67
C ALA A 193 -8.07 3.19 -5.59
N THR A 194 -8.86 4.16 -6.05
CA THR A 194 -8.50 5.58 -6.12
C THR A 194 -9.29 6.45 -5.13
N HIS A 195 -10.09 5.85 -4.22
CA HIS A 195 -10.93 6.58 -3.27
C HIS A 195 -10.16 7.15 -2.07
N MET A 196 -9.26 8.08 -2.36
CA MET A 196 -8.57 8.87 -1.36
C MET A 196 -8.21 10.24 -1.94
N THR A 197 -7.99 11.25 -1.10
CA THR A 197 -7.51 12.57 -1.56
C THR A 197 -5.99 12.51 -1.77
N ALA A 198 -5.56 11.71 -2.74
CA ALA A 198 -4.18 11.65 -3.17
C ALA A 198 -3.81 12.92 -3.95
N ILE A 199 -2.50 13.22 -4.02
CA ILE A 199 -2.02 14.26 -4.94
C ILE A 199 -2.29 13.79 -6.36
N GLU A 200 -2.07 12.51 -6.61
CA GLU A 200 -2.29 11.89 -7.91
C GLU A 200 -3.17 10.65 -7.77
N GLU A 201 -4.16 10.55 -8.66
CA GLU A 201 -4.98 9.37 -8.81
C GLU A 201 -4.86 8.92 -10.27
N LEU A 202 -4.64 7.62 -10.49
CA LEU A 202 -4.51 7.04 -11.81
C LEU A 202 -5.40 5.81 -11.91
N ARG A 203 -6.28 5.78 -12.90
CA ARG A 203 -7.17 4.66 -13.15
C ARG A 203 -7.00 4.18 -14.57
N TYR A 204 -6.46 2.97 -14.73
CA TYR A 204 -6.35 2.33 -16.05
C TYR A 204 -7.74 1.96 -16.59
N ASP A 205 -7.96 2.19 -17.89
CA ASP A 205 -9.16 1.78 -18.63
C ASP A 205 -9.23 0.24 -18.77
N THR A 206 -10.35 -0.27 -19.31
CA THR A 206 -10.57 -1.70 -19.60
C THR A 206 -9.69 -2.30 -20.73
N ASP A 207 -8.75 -1.51 -21.24
CA ASP A 207 -7.74 -1.90 -22.22
C ASP A 207 -6.49 -1.14 -21.77
N PRO A 208 -5.69 -1.77 -20.89
CA PRO A 208 -4.99 -2.99 -21.28
C PRO A 208 -5.19 -4.25 -20.40
N ALA A 209 -6.33 -4.44 -19.74
CA ALA A 209 -6.59 -5.65 -18.93
C ALA A 209 -5.62 -5.84 -17.76
N ILE A 210 -5.41 -4.77 -16.98
CA ILE A 210 -4.59 -4.83 -15.75
C ILE A 210 -5.44 -5.37 -14.60
N GLY A 211 -5.21 -6.63 -14.23
CA GLY A 211 -5.86 -7.27 -13.09
C GLY A 211 -5.15 -7.00 -11.76
N HIS A 212 -5.75 -7.53 -10.67
CA HIS A 212 -5.30 -7.24 -9.30
C HIS A 212 -3.83 -7.58 -9.02
N GLY A 213 -3.30 -8.66 -9.61
CA GLY A 213 -1.89 -9.05 -9.44
C GLY A 213 -0.93 -8.25 -10.32
N ASP A 214 -1.42 -7.70 -11.42
CA ASP A 214 -0.59 -7.20 -12.51
C ASP A 214 0.15 -5.90 -12.18
N TYR A 215 -0.37 -5.11 -11.22
CA TYR A 215 0.30 -3.89 -10.76
C TYR A 215 1.76 -4.11 -10.33
N MET A 216 2.07 -5.32 -9.84
CA MET A 216 3.39 -5.66 -9.30
C MET A 216 4.35 -6.22 -10.36
N HIS A 217 3.89 -6.38 -11.60
CA HIS A 217 4.59 -7.13 -12.64
C HIS A 217 4.69 -6.38 -13.99
N LEU A 218 3.67 -5.62 -14.38
CA LEU A 218 3.64 -4.93 -15.66
C LEU A 218 4.50 -3.65 -15.65
N LYS A 219 5.41 -3.53 -16.61
CA LYS A 219 6.43 -2.48 -16.74
C LYS A 219 6.62 -2.06 -18.21
N LEU A 220 7.50 -1.09 -18.45
CA LEU A 220 7.90 -0.71 -19.81
C LEU A 220 8.43 -1.95 -20.58
N GLY A 221 7.99 -2.12 -21.83
CA GLY A 221 8.25 -3.32 -22.64
C GLY A 221 7.39 -4.55 -22.31
N SER A 222 6.42 -4.47 -21.39
CA SER A 222 5.45 -5.55 -21.16
C SER A 222 4.51 -5.77 -22.36
N HIS A 223 4.32 -4.75 -23.21
CA HIS A 223 3.57 -4.82 -24.46
C HIS A 223 4.36 -4.20 -25.62
N LEU A 224 3.84 -4.37 -26.85
CA LEU A 224 4.53 -3.96 -28.09
C LEU A 224 4.71 -2.44 -28.25
N LEU A 225 4.02 -1.64 -27.43
CA LEU A 225 4.16 -0.19 -27.34
C LEU A 225 4.37 0.18 -25.85
N ASP A 226 5.23 1.16 -25.60
CA ASP A 226 5.81 1.42 -24.28
C ASP A 226 5.05 2.49 -23.45
N TYR A 227 4.04 3.17 -24.03
CA TYR A 227 3.42 4.42 -23.52
C TYR A 227 1.90 4.54 -23.79
N ASP A 228 1.19 3.43 -23.88
CA ASP A 228 -0.18 3.35 -24.39
C ASP A 228 -1.18 2.73 -23.41
N ALA A 229 -0.78 2.49 -22.15
CA ALA A 229 -1.74 2.08 -21.14
C ALA A 229 -2.74 3.23 -20.94
N ARG A 230 -3.96 3.03 -21.42
CA ARG A 230 -4.99 4.06 -21.35
C ARG A 230 -5.40 4.23 -19.91
N ALA A 231 -5.42 5.48 -19.46
CA ALA A 231 -5.77 5.80 -18.10
C ALA A 231 -6.42 7.16 -18.01
N GLU A 232 -7.27 7.30 -17.02
CA GLU A 232 -7.72 8.57 -16.50
C GLU A 232 -6.78 8.98 -15.36
N ILE A 233 -6.37 10.25 -15.33
CA ILE A 233 -5.47 10.80 -14.32
C ILE A 233 -6.17 11.98 -13.64
N TRP A 234 -6.05 12.07 -12.33
CA TRP A 234 -6.49 13.21 -11.54
C TRP A 234 -5.35 13.77 -10.71
N HIS A 235 -5.35 15.09 -10.55
CA HIS A 235 -4.45 15.81 -9.67
C HIS A 235 -5.28 16.59 -8.64
N TYR A 236 -5.13 16.27 -7.35
CA TYR A 236 -5.99 16.75 -6.26
C TYR A 236 -7.50 16.62 -6.59
N GLY A 237 -7.92 15.44 -7.04
CA GLY A 237 -9.30 15.13 -7.43
C GLY A 237 -9.81 15.83 -8.70
N LYS A 238 -8.97 16.58 -9.41
CA LYS A 238 -9.32 17.22 -10.69
C LYS A 238 -8.83 16.39 -11.86
N LYS A 239 -9.74 15.98 -12.73
CA LYS A 239 -9.41 15.19 -13.92
C LYS A 239 -8.49 15.97 -14.86
N CYS A 240 -7.37 15.37 -15.21
CA CYS A 240 -6.39 15.89 -16.15
C CYS A 240 -6.83 15.53 -17.57
N THR A 241 -7.06 16.54 -18.42
CA THR A 241 -7.61 16.32 -19.76
C THR A 241 -6.55 16.17 -20.85
N GLN A 242 -5.26 16.36 -20.51
CA GLN A 242 -4.16 16.35 -21.48
C GLN A 242 -3.58 14.95 -21.74
N PHE A 243 -3.77 14.01 -20.81
CA PHE A 243 -3.15 12.69 -20.86
C PHE A 243 -4.24 11.62 -20.95
N THR A 244 -4.21 10.83 -22.04
CA THR A 244 -5.10 9.66 -22.22
C THR A 244 -4.34 8.34 -22.18
N THR A 245 -3.02 8.38 -22.14
CA THR A 245 -2.15 7.21 -21.98
C THR A 245 -1.03 7.54 -21.00
N THR A 246 -0.53 6.50 -20.34
CA THR A 246 0.56 6.58 -19.37
C THR A 246 1.41 5.31 -19.44
N PHE A 247 2.40 5.21 -18.56
CA PHE A 247 3.21 4.03 -18.42
C PHE A 247 2.47 2.89 -17.72
N TRP A 248 3.04 1.69 -17.80
CA TRP A 248 2.59 0.51 -17.05
C TRP A 248 2.83 0.67 -15.53
N PRO A 249 2.06 -0.04 -14.67
CA PRO A 249 1.98 0.20 -13.24
C PRO A 249 3.32 0.30 -12.50
N VAL A 250 4.29 -0.58 -12.79
CA VAL A 250 5.58 -0.55 -12.10
C VAL A 250 6.39 0.69 -12.49
N THR A 251 6.33 1.11 -13.75
CA THR A 251 7.03 2.32 -14.21
C THR A 251 6.38 3.57 -13.59
N VAL A 252 5.05 3.65 -13.54
CA VAL A 252 4.35 4.75 -12.84
C VAL A 252 4.75 4.77 -11.37
N THR A 253 4.78 3.61 -10.71
CA THR A 253 5.24 3.50 -9.32
C THR A 253 6.66 4.01 -9.16
N HIS A 254 7.57 3.66 -10.07
CA HIS A 254 8.95 4.17 -10.03
C HIS A 254 9.02 5.70 -10.13
N LEU A 255 8.22 6.30 -11.03
CA LEU A 255 8.17 7.75 -11.25
C LEU A 255 7.53 8.49 -10.07
N ALA A 256 6.45 7.94 -9.50
CA ALA A 256 5.79 8.48 -8.32
C ALA A 256 6.73 8.46 -7.10
N LEU A 257 7.53 7.39 -6.93
CA LEU A 257 8.59 7.34 -5.93
C LEU A 257 9.81 8.23 -6.26
N GLY A 258 9.81 8.93 -7.39
CA GLY A 258 10.91 9.77 -7.86
C GLY A 258 10.55 11.24 -8.05
N ASN A 259 9.31 11.64 -7.72
CA ASN A 259 8.77 12.99 -7.87
C ASN A 259 8.75 13.47 -9.34
N LEU A 260 8.51 12.56 -10.30
CA LEU A 260 8.62 12.83 -11.74
C LEU A 260 7.32 12.68 -12.52
N VAL A 261 6.18 12.51 -11.86
CA VAL A 261 4.91 12.58 -12.57
C VAL A 261 4.65 14.06 -12.87
N ASP A 262 4.50 14.39 -14.15
CA ASP A 262 4.46 15.77 -14.66
C ASP A 262 3.28 16.53 -14.04
N ASP A 263 3.58 17.51 -13.19
CA ASP A 263 2.63 18.37 -12.45
C ASP A 263 1.67 19.17 -13.35
N ASN A 264 1.81 19.10 -14.67
CA ASN A 264 1.02 19.88 -15.61
C ASN A 264 -0.29 19.17 -15.99
N CYS A 265 -1.20 19.09 -15.02
CA CYS A 265 -2.63 19.21 -15.31
C CYS A 265 -3.00 20.71 -15.43
#